data_AF-M4S0N5-F1
#
_entry.id   AF-M4S0N5-F1
#
_cell.length_a   1.000
_cell.length_b   1.000
_cell.length_c   1.000
_cell.angle_alpha   90.00
_cell.angle_beta   90.00
_cell.angle_gamma   90.00
#
_symmetry.space_group_name_H-M   'P 1'
#
loop_
_entity.id
_entity.type
_entity.pdbx_description
1 polymer ?
#
loop_
_entity_poly.entity_id
_entity_poly.type
_entity_poly.pdbx_seq_one_letter_code
_entity_poly.pdbx_strand_id
1 'polypeptide(L)'
;MPCLETDTGQFLAQSGAILSYLDALYPNTTLKLPDPFQAAKMQSFVDMIACDIHPICNLRILNYLTEEMKVDSEQKLVWYRHWIVIGFEALETLLDQTQYCFGEQPTLADVYLIPQVYNALRFEVDMTSFPKIMNAYQNCNQLDAFIKAKPENQQDAM
;
A
#
# COMPACT_ATOMS: atom_id res chain seq x y z
N MET A 1 11.43 -7.30 3.59
CA MET A 1 11.36 -6.10 4.44
C MET A 1 12.34 -5.07 3.88
N PRO A 2 11.96 -3.79 3.68
CA PRO A 2 12.89 -2.81 3.13
C PRO A 2 13.79 -2.18 4.20
N CYS A 3 15.06 -2.04 3.87
CA CYS A 3 16.03 -1.15 4.50
C CYS A 3 16.84 -0.54 3.36
N LEU A 4 16.85 0.79 3.23
CA LEU A 4 17.62 1.48 2.21
C LEU A 4 19.04 1.71 2.73
N GLU A 5 20.04 1.23 1.99
CA GLU A 5 21.43 1.63 2.16
C GLU A 5 21.75 2.76 1.17
N THR A 6 22.30 3.87 1.65
CA THR A 6 22.71 5.01 0.82
C THR A 6 24.11 4.79 0.23
N ASP A 7 24.48 5.58 -0.78
CA ASP A 7 25.84 5.57 -1.35
C ASP A 7 26.94 5.91 -0.32
N THR A 8 26.57 6.55 0.80
CA THR A 8 27.44 6.88 1.93
C THR A 8 27.50 5.79 3.00
N GLY A 9 26.84 4.64 2.77
CA GLY A 9 26.79 3.51 3.71
C GLY A 9 25.87 3.74 4.92
N GLN A 10 24.93 4.69 4.83
CA GLN A 10 23.94 4.93 5.88
C GLN A 10 22.71 4.05 5.64
N PHE A 11 22.08 3.59 6.72
CA PHE A 11 20.90 2.74 6.66
C PHE A 11 19.65 3.49 7.10
N LEU A 12 18.56 3.36 6.34
CA LEU A 12 17.25 3.92 6.65
C LEU A 12 16.18 2.83 6.53
N ALA A 13 15.50 2.55 7.63
CA ALA A 13 14.35 1.67 7.68
C ALA A 13 13.04 2.48 7.66
N GLN A 14 11.89 1.78 7.61
CA GLN A 14 10.54 2.31 7.47
C GLN A 14 10.23 2.86 6.08
N SER A 15 9.27 2.25 5.40
CA SER A 15 8.88 2.63 4.03
C SER A 15 8.49 4.11 3.92
N GLY A 16 7.75 4.66 4.88
CA GLY A 16 7.37 6.08 4.87
C GLY A 16 8.55 7.03 5.01
N ALA A 17 9.54 6.68 5.83
CA ALA A 17 10.76 7.48 5.98
C ALA A 17 11.64 7.38 4.73
N ILE A 18 11.78 6.17 4.16
CA ILE A 18 12.49 5.94 2.90
C ILE A 18 11.85 6.75 1.76
N LEU A 19 10.52 6.69 1.60
CA LEU A 19 9.82 7.43 0.55
C LEU A 19 9.93 8.94 0.73
N SER A 20 9.87 9.44 1.98
CA SER A 20 10.10 10.85 2.28
C SER A 20 11.53 11.30 1.94
N TYR A 21 12.52 10.45 2.22
CA TYR A 21 13.91 10.70 1.86
C TYR A 21 14.12 10.74 0.33
N LEU A 22 13.53 9.78 -0.40
CA LEU A 22 13.60 9.74 -1.86
C LEU A 22 12.92 10.96 -2.50
N ASP A 23 11.74 11.36 -2.02
CA ASP A 23 11.05 12.56 -2.52
C ASP A 23 11.89 13.84 -2.32
N ALA A 24 12.68 13.92 -1.24
CA ALA A 24 13.61 15.03 -1.02
C ALA A 24 14.84 15.00 -1.96
N LEU A 25 15.28 13.81 -2.39
CA LEU A 25 16.39 13.65 -3.34
C LEU A 25 15.99 13.88 -4.81
N TYR A 26 14.73 13.63 -5.16
CA TYR A 26 14.22 13.70 -6.53
C TYR A 26 13.08 14.73 -6.68
N PRO A 27 13.33 16.04 -6.47
CA PRO A 27 12.27 17.06 -6.41
C PRO A 27 11.52 17.26 -7.74
N ASN A 28 12.09 16.82 -8.87
CA ASN A 28 11.45 16.91 -10.19
C ASN A 28 10.53 15.70 -10.50
N THR A 29 10.44 14.73 -9.60
CA THR A 29 9.61 13.53 -9.73
C THR A 29 8.83 13.34 -8.44
N THR A 30 8.04 14.35 -8.07
CA THR A 30 7.29 14.32 -6.82
C THR A 30 6.06 13.41 -6.95
N LEU A 31 5.83 12.64 -5.90
CA LEU A 31 4.61 11.84 -5.71
C LEU A 31 3.58 12.57 -4.85
N LYS A 32 3.81 13.86 -4.55
CA LYS A 32 2.95 14.68 -3.70
C LYS A 32 2.13 15.65 -4.53
N LEU A 33 0.96 15.99 -4.00
CA LEU A 33 0.11 17.03 -4.57
C LEU A 33 0.67 18.42 -4.20
N PRO A 34 0.62 19.40 -5.12
CA PRO A 34 1.17 20.72 -4.87
C PRO A 34 0.34 21.56 -3.90
N ASP A 35 -0.98 21.34 -3.85
CA ASP A 35 -1.85 22.00 -2.87
C ASP A 35 -1.63 21.39 -1.47
N PRO A 36 -1.30 22.18 -0.44
CA PRO A 36 -0.99 21.66 0.89
C PRO A 36 -2.13 20.87 1.53
N PHE A 37 -3.39 21.27 1.29
CA PHE A 37 -4.53 20.59 1.89
C PHE A 37 -4.83 19.27 1.18
N GLN A 38 -4.72 19.23 -0.15
CA GLN A 38 -4.82 17.97 -0.90
C GLN A 38 -3.65 17.04 -0.56
N ALA A 39 -2.44 17.56 -0.38
CA ALA A 39 -1.30 16.76 0.09
C ALA A 39 -1.57 16.14 1.48
N ALA A 40 -2.18 16.89 2.41
CA ALA A 40 -2.57 16.38 3.72
C ALA A 40 -3.68 15.31 3.61
N LYS A 41 -4.65 15.48 2.71
CA LYS A 41 -5.66 14.43 2.44
C LYS A 41 -5.05 13.16 1.88
N MET A 42 -4.13 13.29 0.91
CA MET A 42 -3.37 12.16 0.38
C MET A 42 -2.54 11.49 1.48
N GLN A 43 -1.90 12.26 2.37
CA GLN A 43 -1.18 11.70 3.50
C GLN A 43 -2.11 10.95 4.46
N SER A 44 -3.30 11.49 4.76
CA SER A 44 -4.30 10.79 5.57
C SER A 44 -4.70 9.44 4.96
N PHE A 45 -4.87 9.38 3.63
CA PHE A 45 -5.15 8.13 2.90
C PHE A 45 -3.99 7.14 3.02
N VAL A 46 -2.74 7.62 2.87
CA VAL A 46 -1.53 6.82 3.05
C VAL A 46 -1.46 6.26 4.47
N ASP A 47 -1.72 7.08 5.49
CA ASP A 47 -1.64 6.70 6.89
C ASP A 47 -2.70 5.65 7.26
N MET A 48 -3.92 5.75 6.71
CA MET A 48 -4.94 4.70 6.88
C MET A 48 -4.42 3.32 6.41
N ILE A 49 -3.66 3.27 5.31
CA ILE A 49 -3.05 2.02 4.85
C ILE A 49 -1.87 1.65 5.76
N ALA A 50 -0.95 2.59 5.96
CA ALA A 50 0.35 2.36 6.60
C ALA A 50 0.26 2.05 8.09
N CYS A 51 -0.74 2.62 8.76
CA CYS A 51 -0.92 2.56 10.21
C CYS A 51 -2.10 1.66 10.59
N ASP A 52 -3.21 1.71 9.84
CA ASP A 52 -4.47 1.11 10.31
C ASP A 52 -4.80 -0.22 9.63
N ILE A 53 -4.30 -0.48 8.41
CA ILE A 53 -4.56 -1.73 7.67
C ILE A 53 -3.32 -2.65 7.65
N HIS A 54 -2.22 -2.19 7.06
CA HIS A 54 -1.06 -3.05 6.81
C HIS A 54 -0.44 -3.62 8.11
N PRO A 55 -0.26 -2.85 9.20
CA PRO A 55 0.39 -3.38 10.40
C PRO A 55 -0.34 -4.53 11.07
N ILE A 56 -1.68 -4.50 11.10
CA ILE A 56 -2.52 -5.54 11.73
C ILE A 56 -2.69 -6.78 10.86
N CYS A 57 -2.44 -6.64 9.56
CA CYS A 57 -2.40 -7.73 8.58
C CYS A 57 -0.97 -8.23 8.29
N ASN A 58 0.04 -7.72 9.00
CA ASN A 58 1.43 -8.10 8.79
C ASN A 58 1.69 -9.54 9.25
N LEU A 59 2.56 -10.26 8.54
CA LEU A 59 2.93 -11.65 8.87
C LEU A 59 3.34 -11.85 10.34
N ARG A 60 4.06 -10.90 10.96
CA ARG A 60 4.44 -11.04 12.37
C ARG A 60 3.24 -11.10 13.31
N ILE A 61 2.18 -10.33 13.01
CA ILE A 61 0.94 -10.30 13.80
C ILE A 61 0.13 -11.55 13.50
N LEU A 62 0.01 -11.92 12.23
CA LEU A 62 -0.70 -13.13 11.81
C LEU A 62 -0.07 -14.40 12.37
N ASN A 63 1.25 -14.50 12.41
CA ASN A 63 1.96 -15.63 13.00
C ASN A 63 1.73 -15.68 14.51
N TYR A 64 1.74 -14.54 15.21
CA TYR A 64 1.41 -14.51 16.64
C TYR A 64 0.00 -15.04 16.93
N LEU A 65 -1.00 -14.70 16.09
CA LEU A 65 -2.36 -15.23 16.23
C LEU A 65 -2.39 -16.76 16.15
N THR A 66 -1.67 -17.36 15.21
CA THR A 66 -1.67 -18.82 15.03
C THR A 66 -0.75 -19.55 16.00
N GLU A 67 0.45 -19.03 16.23
CA GLU A 67 1.50 -19.70 16.98
C GLU A 67 1.32 -19.54 18.49
N GLU A 68 0.97 -18.34 18.96
CA GLU A 68 0.84 -18.05 20.40
C GLU A 68 -0.62 -18.13 20.86
N MET A 69 -1.53 -17.49 20.12
CA MET A 69 -2.96 -17.42 20.50
C MET A 69 -3.77 -18.63 20.03
N LYS A 70 -3.16 -19.54 19.26
CA LYS A 70 -3.76 -20.78 18.74
C LYS A 70 -5.06 -20.56 17.94
N VAL A 71 -5.20 -19.38 17.34
CA VAL A 71 -6.26 -19.08 16.37
C VAL A 71 -6.04 -19.97 15.15
N ASP A 72 -7.11 -20.61 14.65
CA ASP A 72 -6.98 -21.48 13.49
C ASP A 72 -6.81 -20.68 12.19
N SER A 73 -6.51 -21.39 11.10
CA SER A 73 -6.23 -20.75 9.81
C SER A 73 -7.46 -20.07 9.21
N GLU A 74 -8.67 -20.59 9.43
CA GLU A 74 -9.91 -19.99 8.93
C GLU A 74 -10.21 -18.69 9.68
N GLN A 75 -10.10 -18.71 11.01
CA GLN A 75 -10.26 -17.53 11.86
C GLN A 75 -9.23 -16.43 11.55
N LYS A 76 -7.97 -16.81 11.26
CA LYS A 76 -6.94 -15.86 10.80
C LYS A 76 -7.35 -15.21 9.47
N LEU A 77 -7.92 -15.97 8.53
CA LEU A 77 -8.40 -15.42 7.26
C LEU A 77 -9.59 -14.47 7.49
N VAL A 78 -10.50 -14.79 8.41
CA VAL A 78 -11.59 -13.89 8.82
C VAL A 78 -11.04 -12.59 9.37
N TRP A 79 -10.05 -12.64 10.27
CA TRP A 79 -9.35 -11.44 10.77
C TRP A 79 -8.77 -10.60 9.63
N TYR A 80 -8.04 -11.24 8.72
CA TYR A 80 -7.39 -10.58 7.61
C TYR A 80 -8.39 -9.86 6.70
N ARG A 81 -9.44 -10.57 6.27
CA ARG A 81 -10.48 -10.04 5.38
C ARG A 81 -11.25 -8.91 6.06
N HIS A 82 -11.60 -9.06 7.34
CA HIS A 82 -12.33 -8.04 8.10
C HIS A 82 -11.63 -6.68 8.07
N TRP A 83 -10.34 -6.66 8.41
CA TRP A 83 -9.58 -5.40 8.49
C TRP A 83 -9.30 -4.77 7.13
N ILE A 84 -9.08 -5.59 6.09
CA ILE A 84 -8.98 -5.06 4.73
C ILE A 84 -10.31 -4.45 4.29
N VAL A 85 -11.43 -5.15 4.48
CA VAL A 85 -12.75 -4.66 4.03
C VAL A 85 -13.10 -3.34 4.71
N ILE A 86 -12.95 -3.23 6.03
CA ILE A 86 -13.22 -1.98 6.76
C ILE A 86 -12.33 -0.84 6.24
N GLY A 87 -11.03 -1.12 6.07
CA GLY A 87 -10.11 -0.13 5.55
C GLY A 87 -10.47 0.31 4.13
N PHE A 88 -10.79 -0.64 3.25
CA PHE A 88 -11.13 -0.38 1.85
C PHE A 88 -12.47 0.33 1.71
N GLU A 89 -13.47 0.03 2.54
CA GLU A 89 -14.71 0.81 2.59
C GLU A 89 -14.43 2.28 2.84
N ALA A 90 -13.60 2.59 3.86
CA ALA A 90 -13.24 3.96 4.17
C ALA A 90 -12.42 4.62 3.04
N LEU A 91 -11.39 3.96 2.54
CA LEU A 91 -10.55 4.47 1.44
C LEU A 91 -11.36 4.72 0.16
N GLU A 92 -12.26 3.79 -0.21
CA GLU A 92 -13.11 3.90 -1.39
C GLU A 92 -14.01 5.14 -1.33
N THR A 93 -14.48 5.55 -0.14
CA THR A 93 -15.25 6.79 0.03
C THR A 93 -14.42 8.06 -0.18
N LEU A 94 -13.11 8.01 0.09
CA LEU A 94 -12.21 9.15 -0.05
C LEU A 94 -11.73 9.38 -1.48
N LEU A 95 -11.81 8.35 -2.33
CA LEU A 95 -11.40 8.42 -3.72
C LEU A 95 -12.48 9.08 -4.60
N ASP A 96 -12.02 9.93 -5.52
CA ASP A 96 -12.81 10.40 -6.65
C ASP A 96 -12.76 9.40 -7.82
N GLN A 97 -13.67 9.53 -8.79
CA GLN A 97 -13.67 8.70 -10.00
C GLN A 97 -12.64 9.22 -11.02
N THR A 98 -11.36 9.05 -10.69
CA THR A 98 -10.20 9.48 -11.50
C THR A 98 -9.31 8.28 -11.85
N GLN A 99 -8.25 8.50 -12.64
CA GLN A 99 -7.40 7.41 -13.15
C GLN A 99 -6.53 6.75 -12.05
N TYR A 100 -6.00 7.55 -11.13
CA TYR A 100 -5.19 7.13 -9.98
C TYR A 100 -5.85 7.60 -8.67
N CYS A 101 -5.26 7.31 -7.50
CA CYS A 101 -5.90 7.65 -6.22
C CYS A 101 -6.28 9.13 -6.09
N PHE A 102 -5.42 10.04 -6.56
CA PHE A 102 -5.63 11.49 -6.42
C PHE A 102 -5.43 12.23 -7.75
N GLY A 103 -6.02 11.72 -8.83
CA GLY A 103 -6.10 12.42 -10.12
C GLY A 103 -5.57 11.63 -11.32
N GLU A 104 -4.87 12.31 -12.22
CA GLU A 104 -4.44 11.78 -13.51
C GLU A 104 -2.98 11.29 -13.54
N GLN A 105 -2.27 11.36 -12.41
CA GLN A 105 -0.89 10.87 -12.27
C GLN A 105 -0.75 10.04 -10.99
N PRO A 106 0.15 9.04 -10.95
CA PRO A 106 0.46 8.31 -9.73
C PRO A 106 1.00 9.22 -8.63
N THR A 107 0.57 8.96 -7.41
CA THR A 107 0.96 9.68 -6.20
C THR A 107 1.46 8.71 -5.14
N LEU A 108 1.84 9.24 -3.97
CA LEU A 108 2.24 8.42 -2.84
C LEU A 108 1.10 7.49 -2.39
N ALA A 109 -0.15 7.92 -2.53
CA ALA A 109 -1.31 7.08 -2.20
C ALA A 109 -1.34 5.80 -3.04
N ASP A 110 -0.99 5.87 -4.32
CA ASP A 110 -0.92 4.69 -5.19
C ASP A 110 0.21 3.75 -4.75
N VAL A 111 1.38 4.29 -4.40
CA VAL A 111 2.51 3.49 -3.89
C VAL A 111 2.14 2.66 -2.66
N TYR A 112 1.22 3.14 -1.82
CA TYR A 112 0.69 2.39 -0.69
C TYR A 112 -0.50 1.51 -1.04
N LEU A 113 -1.40 1.96 -1.93
CA LEU A 113 -2.62 1.21 -2.28
C LEU A 113 -2.30 -0.06 -3.06
N ILE A 114 -1.43 0.00 -4.06
CA ILE A 114 -1.15 -1.13 -4.95
C ILE A 114 -0.69 -2.40 -4.22
N PRO A 115 0.32 -2.37 -3.33
CA PRO A 115 0.69 -3.56 -2.57
C PRO A 115 -0.41 -4.02 -1.60
N GLN A 116 -1.24 -3.10 -1.10
CA GLN A 116 -2.37 -3.47 -0.23
C GLN A 116 -3.48 -4.19 -1.01
N VAL A 117 -3.77 -3.77 -2.25
CA VAL A 117 -4.73 -4.46 -3.14
C VAL A 117 -4.17 -5.80 -3.61
N TYR A 118 -2.87 -5.87 -3.95
CA TYR A 118 -2.20 -7.13 -4.27
C TYR A 118 -2.42 -8.17 -3.16
N ASN A 119 -2.19 -7.75 -1.92
CA ASN A 119 -2.44 -8.57 -0.73
C ASN A 119 -3.91 -8.96 -0.58
N ALA A 120 -4.85 -8.01 -0.74
CA ALA A 120 -6.28 -8.31 -0.69
C ALA A 120 -6.69 -9.40 -1.70
N LEU A 121 -6.20 -9.31 -2.93
CA LEU A 121 -6.44 -10.32 -3.98
C LEU A 121 -5.82 -11.67 -3.62
N ARG A 122 -4.57 -11.68 -3.11
CA ARG A 122 -3.87 -12.90 -2.68
C ARG A 122 -4.61 -13.64 -1.55
N PHE A 123 -5.32 -12.92 -0.70
CA PHE A 123 -6.12 -13.48 0.41
C PHE A 123 -7.63 -13.57 0.08
N GLU A 124 -7.98 -13.48 -1.21
CA GLU A 124 -9.32 -13.69 -1.75
C GLU A 124 -10.38 -12.77 -1.12
N VAL A 125 -10.03 -11.50 -0.89
CA VAL A 125 -11.01 -10.47 -0.54
C VAL A 125 -11.85 -10.16 -1.78
N ASP A 126 -13.18 -10.09 -1.61
CA ASP A 126 -14.07 -9.64 -2.67
C ASP A 126 -13.89 -8.14 -2.93
N MET A 127 -13.41 -7.82 -4.13
CA MET A 127 -13.10 -6.45 -4.54
C MET A 127 -14.23 -5.78 -5.33
N THR A 128 -15.38 -6.44 -5.51
CA THR A 128 -16.50 -5.90 -6.31
C THR A 128 -17.10 -4.61 -5.73
N SER A 129 -17.04 -4.44 -4.41
CA SER A 129 -17.48 -3.23 -3.71
C SER A 129 -16.50 -2.04 -3.79
N PHE A 130 -15.32 -2.23 -4.40
CA PHE A 130 -14.24 -1.22 -4.41
C PHE A 130 -13.80 -0.82 -5.83
N PRO A 131 -14.71 -0.34 -6.69
CA PRO A 131 -14.39 -0.07 -8.09
C PRO A 131 -13.35 1.04 -8.30
N LYS A 132 -13.29 2.08 -7.46
CA LYS A 132 -12.30 3.17 -7.60
C LYS A 132 -10.90 2.69 -7.22
N ILE A 133 -10.80 1.94 -6.12
CA ILE A 133 -9.56 1.26 -5.72
C ILE A 133 -9.09 0.33 -6.84
N MET A 134 -9.98 -0.49 -7.40
CA MET A 134 -9.63 -1.41 -8.48
C MET A 134 -9.23 -0.69 -9.77
N ASN A 135 -9.85 0.45 -10.07
CA ASN A 135 -9.45 1.29 -11.20
C ASN A 135 -8.01 1.80 -11.04
N ALA A 136 -7.69 2.40 -9.89
CA ALA A 136 -6.32 2.84 -9.59
C ALA A 136 -5.33 1.66 -9.65
N TYR A 137 -5.74 0.49 -9.14
CA TYR A 137 -4.94 -0.72 -9.20
C TYR A 137 -4.61 -1.16 -10.62
N GLN A 138 -5.61 -1.23 -11.48
CA GLN A 138 -5.44 -1.65 -12.86
C GLN A 138 -4.60 -0.64 -13.67
N ASN A 139 -4.81 0.66 -13.46
CA ASN A 139 -4.06 1.70 -14.16
C ASN A 139 -2.59 1.74 -13.74
N CYS A 140 -2.29 1.67 -12.43
CA CYS A 140 -0.90 1.60 -11.96
C CYS A 140 -0.18 0.37 -12.52
N ASN A 141 -0.84 -0.78 -12.55
CA ASN A 141 -0.23 -2.03 -13.02
C ASN A 141 0.03 -2.10 -14.54
N GLN A 142 -0.35 -1.08 -15.31
CA GLN A 142 0.03 -0.91 -16.71
C GLN A 142 1.33 -0.11 -16.88
N LEU A 143 1.80 0.57 -15.83
CA LEU A 143 3.01 1.38 -15.87
C LEU A 143 4.26 0.52 -15.65
N ASP A 144 5.31 0.75 -16.45
CA ASP A 144 6.57 0.02 -16.37
C ASP A 144 7.19 0.01 -14.96
N ALA A 145 7.09 1.12 -14.23
CA ALA A 145 7.63 1.24 -12.88
C ALA A 145 6.95 0.25 -11.92
N PHE A 146 5.62 0.15 -11.96
CA PHE A 146 4.86 -0.78 -11.12
C PHE A 146 5.02 -2.22 -11.59
N ILE A 147 5.05 -2.48 -12.91
CA ILE A 147 5.33 -3.82 -13.45
C ILE A 147 6.66 -4.33 -12.93
N LYS A 148 7.74 -3.53 -13.04
CA LYS A 148 9.08 -3.90 -12.55
C LYS A 148 9.12 -4.10 -11.04
N ALA A 149 8.24 -3.43 -10.27
CA ALA A 149 8.17 -3.53 -8.81
C ALA A 149 7.29 -4.68 -8.30
N LYS A 150 6.57 -5.41 -9.17
CA LYS A 150 5.73 -6.55 -8.75
C LYS A 150 6.55 -7.62 -8.02
N PRO A 151 6.02 -8.25 -6.95
CA PRO A 151 6.71 -9.34 -6.25
C PRO A 151 7.21 -10.44 -7.20
N GLU A 152 6.41 -10.83 -8.20
CA GLU A 152 6.74 -11.89 -9.16
C GLU A 152 7.92 -11.53 -10.10
N ASN A 153 8.26 -10.25 -10.20
CA ASN A 153 9.32 -9.75 -11.08
C ASN A 153 10.64 -9.47 -10.32
N GLN A 154 10.71 -9.82 -9.03
CA GLN A 154 11.92 -9.63 -8.22
C GLN A 154 12.88 -10.82 -8.34
N GLN A 155 14.17 -10.59 -8.15
CA GLN A 155 15.20 -11.63 -8.30
C GLN A 155 15.06 -12.78 -7.28
N ASP A 156 14.50 -12.49 -6.12
CA ASP A 156 14.24 -13.40 -5.01
C ASP A 156 12.85 -14.05 -5.06
N ALA A 157 12.10 -13.87 -6.15
CA ALA A 157 10.80 -14.51 -6.35
C ALA A 157 10.89 -16.02 -6.72
N MET A 158 12.10 -16.57 -6.77
CA MET A 158 12.40 -17.98 -7.08
C MET A 158 12.44 -18.87 -5.84
#